data_AF-A0A383B370-F1
#
_entry.id   AF-A0A383B370-F1
#
_cell.length_a   1.000
_cell.length_b   1.000
_cell.length_c   1.000
_cell.angle_alpha   90.00
_cell.angle_beta   90.00
_cell.angle_gamma   90.00
#
_symmetry.space_group_name_H-M   'P 1'
#
loop_
_entity.id
_entity.type
_entity.pdbx_description
1 polymer ?
#
loop_
_entity_poly.entity_id
_entity_poly.type
_entity_poly.pdbx_seq_one_letter_code
_entity_poly.pdbx_strand_id
1 'polypeptide(L)'
;MENEYKDEYRIIKHSEGDEVFYCIEECMLDDDGVMVTHTIEYSPKCNSIKELKDNFKEMKKSFDKPVLGSFPSIKGGCCNE
;
A
#
# COMPACT_ATOMS: atom_id res chain seq x y z
N MET A 1 -27.19 -20.25 -6.80
CA MET A 1 -26.56 -19.01 -7.28
C MET A 1 -25.13 -19.09 -6.79
N GLU A 2 -24.17 -19.16 -7.70
CA GLU A 2 -22.77 -18.96 -7.35
C GLU A 2 -22.61 -17.47 -7.10
N ASN A 3 -22.17 -17.08 -5.90
CA ASN A 3 -21.86 -15.68 -5.63
C ASN A 3 -20.62 -15.31 -6.44
N GLU A 4 -20.67 -14.22 -7.21
CA GLU A 4 -19.56 -13.79 -8.04
C GLU A 4 -18.63 -12.90 -7.20
N TYR A 5 -17.50 -13.45 -6.77
CA TYR A 5 -16.53 -12.69 -6.00
C TYR A 5 -15.70 -11.78 -6.91
N LYS A 6 -15.51 -10.53 -6.49
CA LYS A 6 -14.67 -9.57 -7.19
C LYS A 6 -13.51 -9.09 -6.32
N ASP A 7 -12.29 -9.26 -6.84
CA ASP A 7 -11.08 -8.71 -6.23
C ASP A 7 -10.86 -7.26 -6.68
N GLU A 8 -10.65 -6.35 -5.74
CA GLU A 8 -10.27 -4.97 -6.01
C GLU A 8 -9.53 -4.30 -4.85
N TYR A 9 -8.69 -3.31 -5.17
CA TYR A 9 -7.99 -2.52 -4.16
C TYR A 9 -8.90 -1.44 -3.57
N ARG A 10 -9.04 -1.43 -2.24
CA ARG A 10 -9.83 -0.45 -1.49
C ARG A 10 -8.97 0.25 -0.43
N ILE A 11 -9.42 1.43 -0.02
CA ILE A 11 -8.84 2.13 1.13
C ILE A 11 -9.56 1.63 2.39
N ILE A 12 -8.82 1.02 3.32
CA ILE A 12 -9.33 0.57 4.62
C ILE A 12 -8.83 1.51 5.71
N LYS A 13 -9.72 1.89 6.62
CA LYS A 13 -9.40 2.66 7.82
C LYS A 13 -9.20 1.70 8.98
N HIS A 14 -8.03 1.73 9.59
CA HIS A 14 -7.73 1.01 10.81
C HIS A 14 -7.72 1.92 12.01
N SER A 15 -7.87 1.33 13.19
CA SER A 15 -7.79 2.03 14.47
C SER A 15 -7.01 1.17 15.46
N GLU A 16 -5.82 1.60 15.82
CA GLU A 16 -4.95 0.95 16.80
C GLU A 16 -4.77 1.88 18.00
N GLY A 17 -5.50 1.61 19.09
CA GLY A 17 -5.57 2.52 20.23
C GLY A 17 -6.20 3.86 19.83
N ASP A 18 -5.48 4.96 20.07
CA ASP A 18 -5.90 6.32 19.71
C ASP A 18 -5.46 6.72 18.28
N GLU A 19 -4.70 5.87 17.60
CA GLU A 19 -4.17 6.15 16.26
C GLU A 19 -5.12 5.63 15.17
N VAL A 20 -5.29 6.46 14.14
CA VAL A 20 -6.08 6.14 12.94
C VAL A 20 -5.16 6.21 11.73
N PHE A 21 -5.09 5.13 10.98
CA PHE A 21 -4.33 5.07 9.73
C PHE A 21 -5.16 4.50 8.59
N TYR A 22 -4.78 4.88 7.37
CA TYR A 22 -5.44 4.45 6.14
C TYR A 22 -4.50 3.58 5.32
N CYS A 23 -4.94 2.40 4.93
CA CYS A 23 -4.19 1.43 4.13
C CYS A 23 -4.86 1.23 2.76
N ILE A 24 -4.08 0.85 1.74
CA ILE A 24 -4.64 0.24 0.53
C ILE A 24 -4.48 -1.26 0.67
N GLU A 25 -5.58 -1.98 0.50
CA GLU A 25 -5.64 -3.43 0.67
C GLU A 25 -6.40 -4.03 -0.49
N GLU A 26 -5.94 -5.18 -0.97
CA GLU A 26 -6.68 -6.00 -1.90
C GLU A 26 -7.84 -6.65 -1.14
N CYS A 27 -9.06 -6.45 -1.63
CA CYS A 27 -10.29 -6.87 -1.00
C CYS A 27 -11.08 -7.76 -1.95
N MET A 28 -11.64 -8.83 -1.41
CA MET A 28 -12.65 -9.64 -2.08
C MET A 28 -14.03 -9.20 -1.60
N LEU A 29 -14.87 -8.76 -2.53
CA LEU A 29 -16.25 -8.37 -2.26
C LEU A 29 -17.23 -9.42 -2.80
N ASP A 30 -18.38 -9.55 -2.14
CA ASP A 30 -19.53 -10.27 -2.67
C ASP A 30 -20.39 -9.39 -3.61
N ASP A 31 -21.47 -9.97 -4.14
CA ASP A 31 -22.38 -9.32 -5.09
C ASP A 31 -23.07 -8.05 -4.53
N ASP A 32 -23.21 -7.96 -3.21
CA ASP A 32 -23.79 -6.80 -2.53
C ASP A 32 -22.72 -5.73 -2.19
N GLY A 33 -21.46 -5.98 -2.56
CA GLY A 33 -20.33 -5.12 -2.27
C GLY A 33 -19.85 -5.20 -0.81
N VAL A 34 -20.24 -6.26 -0.08
CA VAL A 34 -19.79 -6.51 1.28
C VAL A 34 -18.41 -7.18 1.23
N MET A 35 -17.49 -6.69 2.05
CA MET A 35 -16.14 -7.24 2.12
C MET A 35 -16.11 -8.59 2.81
N VAL A 36 -15.65 -9.62 2.10
CA VAL A 36 -15.56 -11.01 2.55
C VAL A 36 -14.17 -11.32 3.13
N THR A 37 -13.11 -10.86 2.45
CA THR A 37 -11.72 -10.98 2.92
C THR A 37 -10.85 -9.84 2.38
N HIS A 38 -9.70 -9.59 3.01
CA HIS A 38 -8.69 -8.64 2.54
C HIS A 38 -7.27 -9.16 2.82
N THR A 39 -6.31 -8.80 1.96
CA THR A 39 -4.88 -9.11 2.10
C THR A 39 -4.07 -7.82 2.26
N ILE A 40 -3.07 -7.86 3.16
CA ILE A 40 -2.22 -6.71 3.45
C ILE A 40 -1.02 -6.73 2.50
N GLU A 41 -1.15 -6.09 1.34
CA GLU A 41 0.00 -5.77 0.50
C GLU A 41 0.13 -4.24 0.37
N TYR A 42 1.16 -3.72 1.04
CA TYR A 42 1.62 -2.33 1.03
C TYR A 42 0.70 -1.30 1.74
N SER A 43 0.99 -1.07 3.02
CA SER A 43 0.32 -0.07 3.87
C SER A 43 1.17 1.20 4.05
N PRO A 44 1.07 2.22 3.17
CA PRO A 44 1.62 3.54 3.49
C PRO A 44 0.84 4.11 4.68
N LYS A 45 1.50 4.22 5.84
CA LYS A 45 0.91 4.81 7.04
C LYS A 45 0.63 6.29 6.81
N CYS A 46 -0.62 6.63 6.58
CA CYS A 46 -1.09 8.01 6.39
C CYS A 46 -2.21 8.32 7.39
N ASN A 47 -2.26 9.56 7.86
CA ASN A 47 -3.25 10.03 8.83
C ASN A 47 -4.48 10.67 8.16
N SER A 48 -4.49 10.75 6.83
CA SER A 48 -5.66 11.20 6.07
C SER A 48 -5.71 10.60 4.65
N ILE A 49 -6.91 10.53 4.08
CA ILE A 49 -7.13 10.14 2.67
C ILE A 49 -6.42 11.11 1.72
N LYS A 50 -6.32 12.39 2.08
CA LYS A 50 -5.63 13.40 1.26
C LYS A 50 -4.14 13.08 1.16
N GLU A 51 -3.48 12.85 2.30
CA GLU A 51 -2.08 12.46 2.39
C GLU A 51 -1.81 11.17 1.62
N LEU A 52 -2.70 10.17 1.75
CA LEU A 52 -2.62 8.94 0.98
C LEU A 52 -2.64 9.21 -0.54
N LYS A 53 -3.61 10.01 -1.02
CA LYS A 53 -3.71 10.38 -2.44
C LYS A 53 -2.51 11.16 -2.94
N ASP A 54 -1.98 12.07 -2.13
CA ASP A 54 -0.81 12.88 -2.48
C ASP A 54 0.44 11.99 -2.56
N ASN A 55 0.64 11.08 -1.61
CA ASN A 55 1.70 10.07 -1.65
C ASN A 55 1.57 9.16 -2.88
N PHE A 56 0.37 8.67 -3.20
CA PHE A 56 0.16 7.87 -4.42
C PHE A 56 0.46 8.65 -5.70
N LYS A 57 0.11 9.94 -5.77
CA LYS A 57 0.48 10.78 -6.93
C LYS A 57 1.98 10.93 -7.05
N GLU A 58 2.69 11.18 -5.95
CA GLU A 58 4.15 11.28 -5.97
C GLU A 58 4.81 9.94 -6.33
N MET A 59 4.29 8.82 -5.81
CA MET A 59 4.73 7.47 -6.19
C MET A 59 4.51 7.20 -7.68
N LYS A 60 3.36 7.58 -8.25
CA LYS A 60 3.12 7.42 -9.70
C LYS A 60 4.15 8.14 -10.55
N LYS A 61 4.69 9.28 -10.10
CA LYS A 61 5.78 9.97 -10.82
C LYS A 61 7.07 9.17 -10.86
N SER A 62 7.24 8.11 -10.06
CA SER A 62 8.44 7.24 -10.14
C SER A 62 8.49 6.45 -11.44
N PHE A 63 7.35 6.15 -12.07
CA PHE A 63 7.31 5.46 -13.36
C PHE A 63 7.92 6.30 -14.50
N ASP A 64 7.94 7.63 -14.35
CA ASP A 64 8.53 8.55 -15.34
C ASP A 64 10.01 8.86 -15.05
N LYS A 65 10.54 8.38 -13.92
CA LYS A 65 11.93 8.63 -13.53
C LYS A 65 12.84 7.51 -14.05
N PRO A 66 14.11 7.80 -14.35
CA PRO A 66 15.09 6.77 -14.67
C PRO A 66 15.17 5.73 -13.54
N VAL A 67 15.26 4.45 -13.91
CA VAL A 67 15.54 3.38 -12.95
C VAL A 67 16.93 3.63 -12.37
N LEU A 68 17.00 3.80 -11.04
CA LEU A 68 18.27 3.90 -10.35
C LEU A 68 19.01 2.57 -10.47
N GLY A 69 20.30 2.62 -10.80
CA GLY A 69 21.14 1.43 -10.85
C GLY A 69 21.20 0.72 -9.51
N SER A 70 21.52 -0.58 -9.52
CA SER A 70 21.73 -1.36 -8.30
C SER A 70 22.90 -0.80 -7.50
N PHE A 71 22.73 -0.68 -6.19
CA PHE A 71 23.85 -0.39 -5.30
C PHE A 71 24.88 -1.53 -5.44
N PRO A 72 26.18 -1.21 -5.56
CA PRO A 72 27.19 -2.25 -5.50
C PRO A 72 27.04 -3.00 -4.18
N SER A 73 26.99 -4.33 -4.24
CA SER A 73 27.04 -5.16 -3.03
C SER A 73 28.29 -4.76 -2.26
N ILE A 74 28.10 -4.19 -1.06
CA ILE A 74 29.19 -3.73 -0.20
C ILE A 74 30.04 -4.95 0.16
N LYS A 75 31.15 -5.18 -0.56
CA LYS A 75 32.27 -5.99 -0.06
C LYS A 75 33.15 -5.05 0.76
N GLY A 76 32.82 -4.88 2.03
CA GLY A 76 33.60 -4.09 3.00
C GLY A 76 32.77 -2.95 3.60
N GLY A 77 32.21 -3.20 4.79
CA GLY A 77 31.42 -2.24 5.54
C GLY A 77 32.18 -0.93 5.77
N CYS A 78 31.45 0.18 5.68
CA CYS A 78 31.98 1.50 6.01
C CYS A 78 31.92 1.70 7.53
N CYS A 79 32.86 1.05 8.23
CA CYS A 79 33.33 1.49 9.54
C CYS A 79 34.86 1.44 9.45
N ASN A 80 35.47 2.56 9.06
CA ASN A 80 36.88 2.77 9.32
C ASN A 80 37.01 3.08 10.82
N GLU A 81 37.56 2.13 11.57
CA GLU A 81 38.68 2.30 12.51
C GLU A 81 39.28 0.93 12.85
#